data_AF-A0A954FEH7-F1
#
_entry.id   AF-A0A954FEH7-F1
#
_cell.length_a   1.000
_cell.length_b   1.000
_cell.length_c   1.000
_cell.angle_alpha   90.00
_cell.angle_beta   90.00
_cell.angle_gamma   90.00
#
_symmetry.space_group_name_H-M   'P 1'
#
loop_
_entity.id
_entity.type
_entity.pdbx_description
1 polymer ?
#
loop_
_entity_poly.entity_id
_entity_poly.type
_entity_poly.pdbx_seq_one_letter_code
_entity_poly.pdbx_strand_id
1 'polypeptide(L)'
;SSYASIHPWEDWAECWAHYLHVVDSLDTALRFGLRGEDVEQAVEPFTVNDLYDPKVPDAERVILLVNSWVQLTTVLNELARSMGHQDFYPFVMSRTVLRKLHFIQMIVKEARGGTPLL
;
A
#
# COMPACT_ATOMS: atom_id res chain seq x y z
N SER A 1 -1.75 -2.90 15.22
CA SER A 1 -1.63 -2.15 16.51
C SER A 1 -0.88 -2.98 17.58
N SER A 2 -0.47 -2.40 18.72
CA SER A 2 0.05 -3.15 19.90
C SER A 2 -0.91 -4.26 20.35
N TYR A 3 -2.22 -4.02 20.20
CA TYR A 3 -3.28 -4.99 20.49
C TYR A 3 -3.27 -6.16 19.49
N ALA A 4 -3.20 -5.85 18.20
CA ALA A 4 -3.13 -6.83 17.12
C ALA A 4 -1.92 -7.79 17.23
N SER A 5 -0.77 -7.31 17.70
CA SER A 5 0.42 -8.16 17.96
C SER A 5 0.20 -9.28 18.98
N ILE A 6 -0.85 -9.23 19.80
CA ILE A 6 -1.18 -10.20 20.86
C ILE A 6 -2.22 -11.22 20.38
N HIS A 7 -2.99 -10.89 19.33
CA HIS A 7 -4.03 -11.74 18.76
C HIS A 7 -3.80 -11.94 17.24
N PRO A 8 -3.18 -13.07 16.83
CA PRO A 8 -2.79 -13.29 15.43
C PRO A 8 -3.94 -13.16 14.42
N TRP A 9 -5.16 -13.54 14.82
CA TRP A 9 -6.34 -13.42 13.94
C TRP A 9 -6.77 -11.97 13.73
N GLU A 10 -6.52 -11.09 14.71
CA GLU A 10 -6.88 -9.69 14.64
C GLU A 10 -5.86 -8.90 13.82
N ASP A 11 -4.55 -9.16 14.01
CA ASP A 11 -3.52 -8.62 13.11
C ASP A 11 -3.76 -9.04 11.66
N TRP A 12 -4.19 -10.28 11.45
CA TRP A 12 -4.60 -10.74 10.13
C TRP A 12 -5.78 -9.93 9.57
N ALA A 13 -6.86 -9.77 10.34
CA ALA A 13 -8.03 -8.99 9.93
C ALA A 13 -7.68 -7.50 9.68
N GLU A 14 -6.87 -6.87 10.53
CA GLU A 14 -6.38 -5.50 10.34
C GLU A 14 -5.58 -5.38 9.03
N CYS A 15 -4.71 -6.35 8.73
CA CYS A 15 -3.92 -6.34 7.49
C CYS A 15 -4.81 -6.45 6.24
N TRP A 16 -5.88 -7.26 6.28
CA TRP A 16 -6.86 -7.32 5.18
C TRP A 16 -7.63 -6.01 5.01
N ALA A 17 -8.12 -5.44 6.10
CA ALA A 17 -8.82 -4.16 6.05
C ALA A 17 -7.91 -3.06 5.47
N HIS A 18 -6.65 -3.04 5.89
CA HIS A 18 -5.64 -2.12 5.36
C HIS A 18 -5.41 -2.36 3.86
N TYR A 19 -5.22 -3.62 3.44
CA TYR A 19 -5.04 -3.97 2.03
C TYR A 19 -6.19 -3.46 1.16
N LEU A 20 -7.43 -3.72 1.56
CA LEU A 20 -8.62 -3.27 0.82
C LEU A 20 -8.68 -1.74 0.74
N HIS A 21 -8.42 -1.05 1.85
CA HIS A 21 -8.40 0.41 1.89
C HIS A 21 -7.36 1.01 0.93
N VAL A 22 -6.15 0.44 0.89
CA VAL A 22 -5.09 0.88 -0.03
C VAL A 22 -5.48 0.66 -1.48
N VAL A 23 -6.01 -0.52 -1.82
CA VAL A 23 -6.42 -0.85 -3.20
C VAL A 23 -7.54 0.05 -3.67
N ASP A 24 -8.60 0.25 -2.87
CA ASP A 24 -9.76 1.08 -3.24
C ASP A 24 -9.38 2.56 -3.39
N SER A 25 -8.49 3.04 -2.51
CA SER A 25 -8.02 4.43 -2.55
C SER A 25 -7.10 4.69 -3.74
N LEU A 26 -6.21 3.74 -4.06
CA LEU A 26 -5.38 3.79 -5.26
C LEU A 26 -6.23 3.75 -6.53
N ASP A 27 -7.22 2.86 -6.63
CA ASP A 27 -8.11 2.79 -7.79
C ASP A 27 -8.86 4.10 -7.98
N THR A 28 -9.35 4.70 -6.89
CA THR A 28 -10.00 6.01 -6.91
C THR A 28 -9.04 7.10 -7.41
N ALA A 29 -7.83 7.18 -6.85
CA ALA A 29 -6.83 8.18 -7.24
C ALA A 29 -6.46 8.07 -8.73
N LEU A 30 -6.22 6.85 -9.22
CA LEU A 30 -5.91 6.57 -10.62
C LEU A 30 -7.04 7.01 -11.56
N ARG A 31 -8.30 6.81 -11.18
CA ARG A 31 -9.47 7.27 -11.96
C ARG A 31 -9.55 8.79 -12.08
N PHE A 32 -9.04 9.52 -11.10
CA PHE A 32 -8.96 10.99 -11.13
C PHE A 32 -7.64 11.50 -11.71
N GLY A 33 -6.77 10.62 -12.20
CA GLY A 33 -5.47 11.00 -12.79
C GLY A 33 -4.43 11.43 -11.76
N LEU A 34 -4.66 11.19 -10.47
CA LEU A 34 -3.68 11.45 -9.42
C LEU A 34 -2.64 10.33 -9.43
N ARG A 35 -1.39 10.67 -9.77
CA ARG A 35 -0.25 9.76 -9.73
C ARG A 35 0.72 10.25 -8.67
N GLY A 36 1.27 9.31 -7.89
CA GLY A 36 2.26 9.66 -6.85
C GLY A 36 3.58 10.20 -7.42
N GLU A 37 3.87 9.87 -8.68
CA GLU A 37 5.12 10.17 -9.38
C GLU A 37 5.44 11.67 -9.52
N ASP A 38 4.43 12.54 -9.37
CA ASP A 38 4.55 14.00 -9.54
C ASP A 38 5.07 14.74 -8.28
N VAL A 39 5.42 14.01 -7.22
CA VAL A 39 5.76 14.54 -5.90
C VAL A 39 7.21 14.22 -5.57
N GLU A 40 7.97 15.22 -5.13
CA GLU A 40 9.36 15.04 -4.70
C GLU A 40 9.44 13.98 -3.59
N GLN A 41 10.31 12.97 -3.78
CA GLN A 41 10.38 11.82 -2.89
C GLN A 41 10.80 12.24 -1.47
N ALA A 42 9.82 12.29 -0.56
CA ALA A 42 10.06 12.55 0.86
C ALA A 42 10.57 11.31 1.62
N VAL A 43 10.44 10.11 1.04
CA VAL A 43 10.73 8.82 1.68
C VAL A 43 11.52 7.94 0.71
N GLU A 44 12.49 7.20 1.24
CA GLU A 44 13.19 6.14 0.52
C GLU A 44 12.18 5.14 -0.08
N PRO A 45 12.17 4.97 -1.41
CA PRO A 45 11.20 4.10 -2.06
C PRO A 45 11.44 2.64 -1.67
N PHE A 46 10.37 1.86 -1.65
CA PHE A 46 10.49 0.41 -1.58
C PHE A 46 11.03 -0.14 -2.89
N THR A 47 11.76 -1.26 -2.77
CA THR A 47 12.32 -1.99 -3.90
C THR A 47 11.67 -3.36 -4.00
N VAL A 48 11.82 -4.03 -5.14
CA VAL A 48 11.32 -5.41 -5.33
C VAL A 48 11.84 -6.38 -4.27
N ASN A 49 13.03 -6.14 -3.70
CA ASN A 49 13.61 -6.96 -2.63
C ASN A 49 12.88 -6.82 -1.28
N ASP A 50 12.01 -5.83 -1.15
CA ASP A 50 11.18 -5.62 0.05
C ASP A 50 9.88 -6.42 0.03
N LEU A 51 9.50 -6.95 -1.13
CA LEU A 51 8.32 -7.78 -1.28
C LEU A 51 8.44 -9.10 -0.50
N TYR A 52 7.29 -9.72 -0.27
CA TYR A 52 7.24 -11.07 0.30
C TYR A 52 7.90 -12.11 -0.61
N ASP A 53 7.64 -12.02 -1.92
CA ASP A 53 8.30 -12.82 -2.96
C ASP A 53 8.76 -11.88 -4.09
N PRO A 54 10.06 -11.52 -4.14
CA PRO A 54 10.60 -10.63 -5.16
C PRO A 54 10.56 -11.20 -6.59
N LYS A 55 10.30 -12.52 -6.76
CA LYS A 55 10.42 -13.21 -8.04
C LYS A 55 9.09 -13.34 -8.79
N VAL A 56 7.99 -12.86 -8.22
CA VAL A 56 6.69 -12.90 -8.89
C VAL A 56 6.73 -12.06 -10.18
N PRO A 57 6.06 -12.50 -11.27
CA PRO A 57 6.17 -11.83 -12.57
C PRO A 57 5.78 -10.34 -12.58
N ASP A 58 4.97 -9.91 -11.62
CA ASP A 58 4.43 -8.55 -11.52
C ASP A 58 5.08 -7.71 -10.40
N ALA A 59 6.20 -8.16 -9.82
CA ALA A 59 6.87 -7.50 -8.69
C ALA A 59 7.10 -5.99 -8.90
N GLU A 60 7.54 -5.60 -10.10
CA GLU A 60 7.75 -4.19 -10.48
C GLU A 60 6.45 -3.39 -10.44
N ARG A 61 5.34 -3.96 -10.94
CA ARG A 61 4.02 -3.32 -10.90
C ARG A 61 3.53 -3.16 -9.47
N VAL A 62 3.77 -4.14 -8.60
CA VAL A 62 3.42 -4.04 -7.18
C VAL A 62 4.15 -2.87 -6.53
N ILE A 63 5.47 -2.79 -6.72
CA ILE A 63 6.28 -1.73 -6.13
C ILE A 63 5.89 -0.35 -6.66
N LEU A 64 5.58 -0.23 -7.95
CA LEU A 64 5.07 1.00 -8.53
C LEU A 64 3.81 1.49 -7.81
N LEU A 65 2.84 0.59 -7.61
CA LEU A 65 1.58 0.92 -6.93
C LEU A 65 1.79 1.27 -5.45
N VAL A 66 2.64 0.53 -4.75
CA VAL A 66 2.95 0.78 -3.34
C VAL A 66 3.64 2.13 -3.16
N ASN A 67 4.66 2.42 -3.97
CA ASN A 67 5.37 3.70 -3.89
C ASN A 67 4.44 4.86 -4.28
N SER A 68 3.57 4.67 -5.28
CA SER A 68 2.53 5.65 -5.63
C SER A 68 1.58 5.94 -4.47
N TRP A 69 1.18 4.91 -3.72
CA TRP A 69 0.35 5.07 -2.53
C TRP A 69 1.04 5.86 -1.42
N VAL A 70 2.31 5.56 -1.16
CA VAL A 70 3.11 6.29 -0.16
C VAL A 70 3.19 7.76 -0.54
N GLN A 71 3.50 8.09 -1.79
CA GLN A 71 3.54 9.47 -2.26
C GLN A 71 2.18 10.17 -2.17
N LEU A 72 1.10 9.49 -2.55
CA LEU A 72 -0.25 10.04 -2.47
C LEU A 72 -0.63 10.37 -1.03
N THR A 73 -0.38 9.46 -0.08
CA THR A 73 -0.69 9.70 1.34
C THR A 73 0.17 10.81 1.93
N THR A 74 1.42 10.98 1.49
CA THR A 74 2.24 12.14 1.82
C THR A 74 1.57 13.44 1.37
N VAL A 75 1.15 13.55 0.10
CA VAL A 75 0.46 14.76 -0.40
C VAL A 75 -0.81 15.05 0.37
N LEU A 76 -1.63 14.03 0.62
CA LEU A 76 -2.89 14.18 1.35
C LEU A 76 -2.65 14.69 2.77
N ASN A 77 -1.61 14.18 3.45
CA ASN A 77 -1.24 14.64 4.78
C ASN A 77 -0.72 16.09 4.77
N GLU A 78 0.15 16.46 3.82
CA GLU A 78 0.64 17.82 3.70
C GLU A 78 -0.50 18.82 3.39
N LEU A 79 -1.42 18.46 2.50
CA LEU A 79 -2.62 19.25 2.24
C LEU A 79 -3.47 19.41 3.52
N ALA A 80 -3.70 18.33 4.27
CA ALA A 80 -4.45 18.39 5.53
C ALA A 80 -3.79 19.33 6.54
N ARG A 81 -2.47 19.21 6.74
CA ARG A 81 -1.68 20.07 7.65
C ARG A 81 -1.72 21.53 7.23
N SER A 82 -1.65 21.83 5.93
CA SER A 82 -1.71 23.20 5.41
C SER A 82 -3.03 23.91 5.76
N MET A 83 -4.11 23.14 5.94
CA MET A 83 -5.42 23.61 6.35
C MET A 83 -5.65 23.55 7.87
N GLY A 84 -4.63 23.17 8.65
CA GLY A 84 -4.73 23.02 10.10
C GLY A 84 -5.45 21.75 10.56
N HIS A 85 -5.68 20.78 9.66
CA HIS A 85 -6.21 19.48 10.01
C HIS A 85 -5.10 18.51 10.44
N GLN A 86 -5.48 17.45 11.16
CA GLN A 86 -4.59 16.33 11.42
C GLN A 86 -4.36 15.52 10.14
N ASP A 87 -3.30 14.71 10.14
CA ASP A 87 -2.99 13.79 9.05
C ASP A 87 -4.21 12.93 8.70
N PHE A 88 -4.58 12.94 7.42
CA PHE A 88 -5.64 12.09 6.90
C PHE A 88 -5.26 10.61 7.03
N TYR A 89 -3.97 10.30 6.82
CA TYR A 89 -3.41 8.97 6.87
C TYR A 89 -2.10 8.96 7.67
N PRO A 90 -2.14 8.91 9.01
CA PRO A 90 -0.96 8.98 9.87
C PRO A 90 -0.15 7.67 9.93
N PHE A 91 -0.46 6.68 9.08
CA PHE A 91 0.19 5.38 9.10
C PHE A 91 1.46 5.39 8.24
N VAL A 92 2.59 5.06 8.87
CA VAL A 92 3.85 4.80 8.16
C VAL A 92 3.88 3.33 7.74
N MET A 93 3.95 3.08 6.44
CA MET A 93 4.10 1.73 5.92
C MET A 93 5.52 1.22 6.21
N SER A 94 5.64 0.15 6.99
CA SER A 94 6.93 -0.52 7.24
C SER A 94 7.17 -1.63 6.21
N ARG A 95 8.44 -2.05 6.04
CA ARG A 95 8.79 -3.21 5.19
C ARG A 95 8.05 -4.48 5.63
N THR A 96 7.78 -4.66 6.92
CA THR A 96 6.99 -5.80 7.44
C THR A 96 5.54 -5.74 7.00
N VAL A 97 4.90 -4.56 7.07
CA VAL A 97 3.53 -4.36 6.59
C VAL A 97 3.45 -4.58 5.08
N LEU A 98 4.39 -4.02 4.31
CA LEU A 98 4.49 -4.24 2.87
C LEU A 98 4.52 -5.74 2.53
N ARG A 99 5.33 -6.54 3.22
CA ARG A 99 5.37 -7.99 2.99
C ARG A 99 4.03 -8.66 3.25
N LYS A 100 3.32 -8.28 4.32
CA LYS A 100 1.98 -8.82 4.62
C LYS A 100 0.97 -8.42 3.53
N LEU A 101 0.98 -7.16 3.08
CA LEU A 101 0.12 -6.67 2.01
C LEU A 101 0.40 -7.40 0.69
N HIS A 102 1.67 -7.59 0.33
CA HIS A 102 2.06 -8.34 -0.86
C HIS A 102 1.60 -9.80 -0.79
N PHE A 103 1.75 -10.44 0.37
CA PHE A 103 1.27 -11.80 0.59
C PHE A 103 -0.26 -11.92 0.40
N ILE A 104 -1.03 -10.97 0.95
CA ILE A 104 -2.49 -10.91 0.74
C ILE A 104 -2.82 -10.73 -0.75
N GLN A 105 -2.10 -9.84 -1.44
CA GLN A 105 -2.29 -9.65 -2.88
C GLN A 105 -2.04 -10.93 -3.68
N MET A 106 -1.00 -11.71 -3.34
CA MET A 106 -0.72 -12.99 -3.98
C MET A 106 -1.88 -13.98 -3.80
N ILE A 107 -2.42 -14.10 -2.58
CA ILE A 107 -3.61 -14.92 -2.29
C ILE A 107 -4.81 -14.48 -3.13
N VAL A 108 -5.08 -13.17 -3.19
CA VAL A 108 -6.20 -12.63 -3.97
C VAL A 108 -6.02 -12.94 -5.47
N LYS A 109 -4.81 -12.83 -5.99
CA LYS A 109 -4.50 -13.15 -7.39
C LYS A 109 -4.64 -14.63 -7.70
N GLU A 110 -4.15 -15.49 -6.82
CA GLU A 110 -4.30 -16.94 -6.93
C GLU A 110 -5.79 -17.32 -6.94
N ALA A 111 -6.56 -16.80 -5.98
CA ALA A 111 -8.00 -17.02 -5.87
C ALA A 111 -8.80 -16.49 -7.07
N ARG A 112 -8.33 -15.41 -7.71
CA ARG A 112 -8.90 -14.85 -8.95
C ARG A 112 -8.56 -15.66 -10.21
N GLY A 113 -7.72 -16.69 -10.11
CA GLY A 113 -7.58 -17.72 -11.13
C GLY A 113 -6.50 -17.44 -12.18
N GLY A 114 -5.23 -17.30 -11.77
CA GLY A 114 -4.06 -17.52 -12.64
C GLY A 114 -4.01 -16.76 -13.97
N THR A 115 -4.83 -15.72 -14.14
CA THR A 115 -4.99 -14.99 -15.40
C THR A 115 -4.43 -13.59 -15.17
N PRO A 116 -3.33 -13.22 -15.83
CA PRO A 116 -2.74 -11.91 -15.68
C PRO A 116 -3.69 -10.88 -16.29
N LEU A 117 -4.09 -9.89 -15.49
CA LEU A 117 -4.71 -8.67 -16.02
C LEU A 117 -3.59 -7.79 -16.60
N LEU A 118 -3.85 -7.35 -17.83
CA LEU A 118 -3.10 -6.41 -18.64
C LEU A 118 -2.53 -5.22 -17.84
#